data_AF-A0A7L9FHY3-F1
#
_entry.id   AF-A0A7L9FHY3-F1
#
_cell.length_a   1.000
_cell.length_b   1.000
_cell.length_c   1.000
_cell.angle_alpha   90.00
_cell.angle_beta   90.00
_cell.angle_gamma   90.00
#
_symmetry.space_group_name_H-M   'P 1'
#
loop_
_entity.id
_entity.type
_entity.pdbx_description
1 polymer ?
#
loop_
_entity_poly.entity_id
_entity_poly.type
_entity_poly.pdbx_seq_one_letter_code
_entity_poly.pdbx_strand_id
1 'polypeptide(L)'
;MEDLVKSVDQVLRLVEEGIKERRFPEAMRTYVEQLGRNLRLFLDVVEISALENTIQSPISPSSRGAMFNLRKAFYATLTRLVKEQGVDRNRSLEEWKKAASRLIEEIEKRGITEAPCKIFLTYTVMSDGQSKYISFKDARVFYFDLEGIVRIDLATK
;
A
#
# COMPACT_ATOMS: atom_id res chain seq x y z
N MET A 1 9.87 -17.74 -5.57
CA MET A 1 9.52 -16.42 -5.01
C MET A 1 9.73 -16.41 -3.50
N GLU A 2 9.21 -17.41 -2.77
CA GLU A 2 9.37 -17.51 -1.31
C GLU A 2 10.84 -17.54 -0.85
N ASP A 3 11.71 -18.30 -1.52
CA ASP A 3 13.14 -18.38 -1.17
C ASP A 3 13.88 -17.06 -1.40
N LEU A 4 13.46 -16.28 -2.40
CA LEU A 4 14.01 -14.95 -2.68
C LEU A 4 13.63 -13.98 -1.56
N VAL A 5 12.36 -14.00 -1.12
CA VAL A 5 11.89 -13.18 0.01
C VAL A 5 12.66 -13.51 1.28
N LYS A 6 12.83 -14.80 1.61
CA LYS A 6 13.62 -15.24 2.78
C LYS A 6 15.06 -14.75 2.70
N SER A 7 15.68 -14.85 1.52
CA SER A 7 17.05 -14.41 1.30
C SER A 7 17.19 -12.89 1.46
N VAL A 8 16.24 -12.12 0.92
CA VAL A 8 16.23 -10.65 1.05
C VAL A 8 15.98 -10.22 2.50
N ASP A 9 15.08 -10.89 3.23
CA ASP A 9 14.83 -10.65 4.67
C ASP A 9 16.10 -10.89 5.49
N GLN A 10 16.81 -11.99 5.22
CA GLN A 10 18.08 -12.28 5.89
C GLN A 10 19.13 -11.20 5.63
N VAL A 11 19.27 -10.75 4.38
CA VAL A 11 20.21 -9.66 4.02
C VAL A 11 19.81 -8.36 4.71
N LEU A 12 18.52 -8.02 4.76
CA LEU A 12 18.03 -6.83 5.45
C LEU A 12 18.39 -6.86 6.93
N ARG A 13 18.20 -8.00 7.62
CA ARG A 13 18.59 -8.16 9.04
C ARG A 13 20.08 -7.92 9.25
N LEU A 14 20.94 -8.50 8.40
CA LEU A 14 22.40 -8.29 8.49
C LEU A 14 22.78 -6.82 8.28
N VAL A 15 22.11 -6.13 7.36
CA VAL A 15 22.30 -4.70 7.12
C VAL A 15 21.88 -3.88 8.34
N GLU A 16 20.71 -4.15 8.91
CA GLU A 16 20.19 -3.43 10.07
C GLU A 16 21.05 -3.65 11.33
N GLU A 17 21.46 -4.89 11.59
CA GLU A 17 22.37 -5.23 12.69
C GLU A 17 23.73 -4.55 12.50
N GLY A 18 24.30 -4.60 11.29
CA GLY A 18 25.58 -3.95 11.01
C GLY A 18 25.53 -2.43 11.14
N ILE A 19 24.41 -1.78 10.79
CA ILE A 19 24.19 -0.34 11.03
C ILE A 19 24.12 -0.07 12.54
N LYS A 20 23.31 -0.83 13.28
CA LYS A 20 23.10 -0.66 14.72
C LYS A 20 24.40 -0.82 15.49
N GLU A 21 25.22 -1.80 15.12
CA GLU A 21 26.50 -2.10 15.76
C GLU A 21 27.68 -1.31 15.21
N ARG A 22 27.45 -0.40 14.24
CA ARG A 22 28.50 0.40 13.58
C ARG A 22 29.62 -0.46 12.97
N ARG A 23 29.28 -1.64 12.44
CA ARG A 23 30.23 -2.55 11.77
C ARG A 23 30.68 -2.05 10.39
N PHE A 24 29.97 -1.09 9.81
CA PHE A 24 30.29 -0.54 8.50
C PHE A 24 31.17 0.72 8.60
N PRO A 25 32.14 0.91 7.68
CA PRO A 25 32.89 2.15 7.59
C PRO A 25 31.97 3.36 7.40
N GLU A 26 32.31 4.48 8.04
CA GLU A 26 31.48 5.69 8.02
C GLU A 26 31.24 6.22 6.59
N ALA A 27 32.27 6.13 5.74
CA ALA A 27 32.18 6.50 4.32
C ALA A 27 31.12 5.72 3.53
N MET A 28 30.75 4.51 3.99
CA MET A 28 29.74 3.66 3.33
C MET A 28 28.36 3.77 3.98
N ARG A 29 28.23 4.46 5.12
CA ARG A 29 27.02 4.44 5.93
C ARG A 29 25.77 4.84 5.15
N THR A 30 25.83 5.94 4.39
CA THR A 30 24.70 6.42 3.59
C THR A 30 24.24 5.39 2.54
N TYR A 31 25.20 4.72 1.89
CA TYR A 31 24.90 3.69 0.88
C TYR A 31 24.27 2.46 1.52
N VAL A 32 24.77 2.02 2.68
CA VAL A 32 24.24 0.87 3.41
C VAL A 32 22.83 1.16 3.96
N GLU A 33 22.60 2.37 4.48
CA GLU A 33 21.26 2.81 4.89
C GLU A 33 20.29 2.88 3.71
N GLN A 34 20.76 3.35 2.54
CA GLN A 34 19.95 3.36 1.31
C GLN A 34 19.62 1.95 0.84
N LEU A 35 20.58 1.03 0.86
CA LEU A 35 20.35 -0.39 0.56
C LEU A 35 19.28 -0.96 1.49
N GLY A 36 19.41 -0.76 2.80
CA GLY A 36 18.41 -1.22 3.78
C GLY A 36 17.00 -0.68 3.49
N ARG A 37 16.88 0.61 3.16
CA ARG A 37 15.59 1.21 2.76
C ARG A 37 15.02 0.54 1.50
N ASN A 38 15.84 0.31 0.49
CA ASN A 38 15.42 -0.31 -0.76
C ASN A 38 14.98 -1.77 -0.58
N LEU A 39 15.70 -2.54 0.25
CA LEU A 39 15.33 -3.92 0.57
C LEU A 39 13.99 -3.97 1.32
N ARG A 40 13.76 -3.05 2.25
CA ARG A 40 12.47 -2.94 2.96
C ARG A 40 11.33 -2.61 2.01
N LEU A 41 11.52 -1.63 1.13
CA LEU A 41 10.53 -1.28 0.10
C LEU A 41 10.23 -2.46 -0.83
N PHE A 42 11.25 -3.22 -1.23
CA PHE A 42 11.05 -4.42 -2.03
C PHE A 42 10.19 -5.46 -1.30
N LEU A 43 10.51 -5.75 -0.04
CA LEU A 43 9.73 -6.70 0.77
C LEU A 43 8.28 -6.24 0.93
N ASP A 44 8.05 -4.95 1.20
CA ASP A 44 6.70 -4.38 1.32
C ASP A 44 5.89 -4.58 0.03
N VAL A 45 6.50 -4.34 -1.14
CA VAL A 45 5.84 -4.52 -2.44
C VAL A 45 5.49 -5.98 -2.70
N VAL A 46 6.42 -6.90 -2.41
CA VAL A 46 6.20 -8.33 -2.61
C VAL A 46 5.12 -8.86 -1.68
N GLU A 47 5.14 -8.46 -0.41
CA GLU A 47 4.16 -8.86 0.59
C GLU A 47 2.74 -8.47 0.12
N ILE A 48 2.52 -7.20 -0.23
CA ILE A 48 1.20 -6.71 -0.69
C ILE A 48 0.71 -7.46 -1.92
N SER A 49 1.61 -7.76 -2.86
CA SER A 49 1.27 -8.44 -4.11
C SER A 49 0.78 -9.87 -3.86
N ALA A 50 1.13 -10.47 -2.72
CA ALA A 50 0.70 -11.79 -2.31
C ALA A 50 -0.54 -11.78 -1.38
N LEU A 51 -1.00 -10.60 -0.93
CA LEU A 51 -2.14 -10.52 -0.01
C LEU A 51 -3.47 -10.82 -0.72
N GLU A 52 -4.08 -11.93 -0.33
CA GLU A 52 -5.46 -12.23 -0.67
C GLU A 52 -6.42 -11.17 -0.11
N ASN A 53 -7.59 -11.02 -0.72
CA ASN A 53 -8.63 -10.09 -0.26
C ASN A 53 -8.13 -8.64 -0.12
N THR A 54 -7.52 -8.14 -1.19
CA THR A 54 -7.02 -6.76 -1.29
C THR A 54 -7.86 -5.95 -2.26
N ILE A 55 -8.31 -4.77 -1.83
CA ILE A 55 -8.91 -3.74 -2.68
C ILE A 55 -7.81 -2.72 -2.98
N GLN A 56 -7.59 -2.42 -4.25
CA GLN A 56 -6.54 -1.50 -4.67
C GLN A 56 -7.06 -0.43 -5.62
N SER A 57 -6.51 0.78 -5.52
CA SER A 57 -6.67 1.81 -6.54
C SER A 57 -5.67 1.56 -7.70
N PRO A 58 -5.91 2.10 -8.91
CA PRO A 58 -4.82 2.35 -9.85
C PRO A 58 -3.89 3.44 -9.30
N ILE A 59 -2.72 3.60 -9.91
CA ILE A 59 -1.88 4.79 -9.72
C ILE A 59 -2.71 5.99 -10.17
N SER A 60 -2.87 6.96 -9.28
CA SER A 60 -3.64 8.17 -9.52
C SER A 60 -2.74 9.39 -9.40
N PRO A 61 -3.01 10.48 -10.15
CA PRO A 61 -2.19 11.70 -10.08
C PRO A 61 -2.18 12.40 -8.72
N SER A 62 -3.12 12.08 -7.84
CA SER A 62 -3.20 12.61 -6.46
C SER A 62 -3.84 11.60 -5.52
N SER A 63 -3.68 11.83 -4.21
CA SER A 63 -4.29 10.99 -3.18
C SER A 63 -5.82 11.03 -3.21
N ARG A 64 -6.40 12.18 -3.55
CA ARG A 64 -7.85 12.32 -3.75
C ARG A 64 -8.34 11.44 -4.90
N GLY A 65 -7.59 11.41 -6.00
CA GLY A 65 -7.87 10.52 -7.12
C GLY A 65 -7.80 9.05 -6.73
N ALA A 66 -6.76 8.68 -5.96
CA ALA A 66 -6.60 7.32 -5.45
C ALA A 66 -7.75 6.91 -4.53
N MET A 67 -8.15 7.77 -3.58
CA MET A 67 -9.29 7.52 -2.69
C MET A 67 -10.62 7.37 -3.44
N PHE A 68 -10.85 8.19 -4.46
CA PHE A 68 -12.04 8.06 -5.30
C PHE A 68 -12.09 6.72 -6.04
N ASN A 69 -10.97 6.30 -6.61
CA ASN A 69 -10.88 5.01 -7.31
C ASN A 69 -10.96 3.83 -6.33
N LEU A 70 -10.33 3.94 -5.15
CA LEU A 70 -10.42 2.94 -4.09
C LEU A 70 -11.87 2.75 -3.65
N ARG A 71 -12.63 3.84 -3.48
CA ARG A 71 -14.06 3.79 -3.17
C ARG A 71 -14.86 3.01 -4.21
N LYS A 72 -14.60 3.24 -5.51
CA LYS A 72 -15.26 2.49 -6.59
C LYS A 72 -14.94 0.99 -6.50
N ALA A 73 -13.67 0.64 -6.31
CA ALA A 73 -13.23 -0.74 -6.16
C ALA A 73 -13.85 -1.41 -4.92
N PHE A 74 -14.00 -0.67 -3.82
CA PHE A 74 -14.72 -1.12 -2.64
C PHE A 74 -16.19 -1.43 -2.93
N TYR A 75 -16.94 -0.52 -3.58
CA TYR A 75 -18.36 -0.78 -3.90
C TYR A 75 -18.55 -1.97 -4.84
N ALA A 76 -17.65 -2.15 -5.81
CA ALA A 76 -17.65 -3.32 -6.67
C ALA A 76 -17.43 -4.61 -5.85
N THR A 77 -16.43 -4.61 -4.96
CA THR A 77 -16.12 -5.73 -4.07
C THR A 77 -17.26 -6.04 -3.11
N LEU A 78 -17.84 -5.02 -2.48
CA LEU A 78 -19.00 -5.16 -1.60
C LEU A 78 -20.19 -5.77 -2.35
N THR A 79 -20.47 -5.29 -3.56
CA THR A 79 -21.61 -5.79 -4.35
C THR A 79 -21.42 -7.27 -4.72
N ARG A 80 -20.19 -7.67 -5.04
CA ARG A 80 -19.84 -9.08 -5.27
C ARG A 80 -20.01 -9.92 -4.00
N LEU A 81 -19.42 -9.49 -2.88
CA LEU A 81 -19.47 -10.23 -1.62
C LEU A 81 -20.88 -10.34 -1.03
N VAL A 82 -21.74 -9.33 -1.23
CA VAL A 82 -23.15 -9.40 -0.84
C VAL A 82 -23.85 -10.56 -1.56
N LYS A 83 -23.57 -10.74 -2.86
CA LYS A 83 -24.16 -11.82 -3.67
C LYS A 83 -23.57 -13.18 -3.36
N GLU A 84 -22.25 -13.27 -3.22
CA GLU A 84 -21.54 -14.55 -3.08
C GLU A 84 -21.53 -15.09 -1.65
N GLN A 85 -21.43 -14.21 -0.65
CA GLN A 85 -21.18 -14.59 0.74
C GLN A 85 -22.24 -14.06 1.71
N GLY A 86 -23.24 -13.31 1.22
CA GLY A 86 -24.30 -12.76 2.05
C GLY A 86 -23.80 -11.75 3.08
N VAL A 87 -22.74 -10.99 2.77
CA VAL A 87 -22.23 -9.99 3.71
C VAL A 87 -23.25 -8.85 3.92
N ASP A 88 -23.35 -8.38 5.15
CA ASP A 88 -24.14 -7.23 5.55
C ASP A 88 -23.57 -5.97 4.91
N ARG A 89 -24.39 -5.36 4.05
CA ARG A 89 -24.01 -4.15 3.32
C ARG A 89 -23.81 -2.96 4.24
N ASN A 90 -24.71 -2.75 5.20
CA ASN A 90 -24.71 -1.56 6.04
C ASN A 90 -23.51 -1.57 6.98
N ARG A 91 -23.26 -2.72 7.61
CA ARG A 91 -22.10 -2.87 8.49
C ARG A 91 -20.78 -2.76 7.75
N SER A 92 -20.67 -3.34 6.56
CA SER A 92 -19.47 -3.20 5.72
C SER A 92 -19.24 -1.75 5.28
N LEU A 93 -20.31 -0.96 5.08
CA LEU A 93 -20.22 0.46 4.78
C LEU A 93 -19.72 1.29 5.98
N GLU A 94 -20.12 0.93 7.20
CA GLU A 94 -19.60 1.57 8.41
C GLU A 94 -18.11 1.33 8.59
N GLU A 95 -17.66 0.08 8.41
CA GLU A 95 -16.23 -0.26 8.45
C GLU A 95 -15.43 0.47 7.36
N TRP A 96 -16.01 0.62 6.17
CA TRP A 96 -15.40 1.41 5.10
C TRP A 96 -15.24 2.88 5.49
N LYS A 97 -16.28 3.49 6.08
CA LYS A 97 -16.20 4.91 6.51
C LYS A 97 -15.06 5.11 7.50
N LYS A 98 -14.92 4.22 8.49
CA LYS A 98 -13.81 4.26 9.47
C LYS A 98 -12.45 4.15 8.79
N ALA A 99 -12.28 3.18 7.89
CA ALA A 99 -11.03 2.98 7.18
C ALA A 99 -10.69 4.17 6.26
N ALA A 100 -11.67 4.69 5.52
CA ALA A 100 -11.51 5.81 4.62
C ALA A 100 -11.15 7.11 5.37
N SER A 101 -11.81 7.40 6.49
CA SER A 101 -11.49 8.56 7.33
C SER A 101 -10.04 8.49 7.84
N ARG A 102 -9.62 7.34 8.38
CA ARG A 102 -8.25 7.15 8.87
C ARG A 102 -7.20 7.28 7.77
N LEU A 103 -7.50 6.78 6.57
CA LEU A 103 -6.64 6.94 5.40
C LEU A 103 -6.46 8.41 5.01
N ILE A 104 -7.54 9.18 4.98
CA ILE A 104 -7.51 10.62 4.66
C ILE A 104 -6.67 11.37 5.70
N GLU A 105 -6.92 11.13 6.99
CA GLU A 105 -6.17 11.76 8.09
C GLU A 105 -4.66 11.50 7.99
N GLU A 106 -4.24 10.26 7.74
CA GLU A 106 -2.82 9.91 7.62
C GLU A 106 -2.17 10.48 6.36
N ILE A 107 -2.90 10.55 5.23
CA ILE A 107 -2.45 11.18 3.99
C ILE A 107 -2.21 12.68 4.20
N GLU A 108 -3.16 13.37 4.85
CA GLU A 108 -3.08 14.80 5.13
C GLU A 108 -1.95 15.12 6.11
N LYS A 109 -1.84 14.34 7.19
CA LYS A 109 -0.77 14.46 8.19
C LYS A 109 0.63 14.32 7.59
N ARG A 110 0.78 13.50 6.55
CA ARG A 110 2.05 13.31 5.84
C ARG A 110 2.30 14.33 4.73
N GLY A 111 1.34 15.20 4.44
CA GLY A 111 1.47 16.23 3.40
C GLY A 111 1.50 15.68 1.98
N ILE A 112 1.03 14.45 1.75
CA ILE A 112 1.08 13.77 0.44
C ILE A 112 -0.24 13.87 -0.35
N THR A 113 -1.08 14.86 -0.05
CA THR A 113 -2.42 15.00 -0.65
C THR A 113 -2.37 15.18 -2.17
N GLU A 114 -1.39 15.94 -2.66
CA GLU A 114 -1.22 16.22 -4.09
C GLU A 114 -0.19 15.27 -4.76
N ALA A 115 0.39 14.34 -4.00
CA ALA A 115 1.35 13.39 -4.55
C ALA A 115 0.64 12.30 -5.37
N PRO A 116 1.18 11.91 -6.55
CA PRO A 116 0.74 10.72 -7.25
C PRO A 116 0.83 9.52 -6.33
N CYS A 117 -0.22 8.71 -6.25
CA CYS A 117 -0.24 7.58 -5.31
C CYS A 117 -1.13 6.42 -5.73
N LYS A 118 -0.89 5.27 -5.09
CA LYS A 118 -1.67 4.04 -5.16
C LYS A 118 -1.98 3.57 -3.75
N ILE A 119 -3.22 3.19 -3.50
CA ILE A 119 -3.66 2.72 -2.18
C ILE A 119 -4.04 1.25 -2.27
N PHE A 120 -3.55 0.47 -1.31
CA PHE A 120 -3.92 -0.91 -1.07
C PHE A 120 -4.65 -0.99 0.27
N LEU A 121 -5.76 -1.72 0.30
CA LEU A 121 -6.59 -1.88 1.48
C LEU A 121 -6.96 -3.36 1.62
N THR A 122 -6.44 -4.00 2.65
CA THR A 122 -6.64 -5.44 2.89
C THR A 122 -7.84 -5.64 3.79
N TYR A 123 -8.61 -6.69 3.53
CA TYR A 123 -9.81 -6.98 4.29
C TYR A 123 -9.96 -8.47 4.60
N THR A 124 -10.78 -8.74 5.60
CA THR A 124 -11.27 -10.08 5.92
C THR A 124 -12.78 -10.04 6.02
N VAL A 125 -13.43 -11.16 5.72
CA VAL A 125 -14.87 -11.31 5.99
C VAL A 125 -15.01 -11.91 7.38
N MET A 126 -15.43 -11.08 8.33
CA MET A 126 -15.69 -11.48 9.71
C MET A 126 -17.12 -11.96 9.85
N SER A 127 -17.38 -12.83 10.82
CA SER A 127 -18.73 -13.22 11.25
C SER A 127 -18.85 -13.06 12.75
N ASP A 128 -19.95 -12.46 13.21
CA ASP A 128 -20.27 -12.32 14.63
C ASP A 128 -21.40 -13.26 15.08
N GLY A 129 -21.67 -14.30 14.29
CA GLY A 129 -22.76 -15.26 14.54
C GLY A 129 -24.12 -14.83 13.98
N GLN A 130 -24.36 -13.54 13.73
CA GLN A 130 -25.61 -13.04 13.14
C GLN A 130 -25.44 -12.57 11.69
N SER A 131 -24.32 -11.91 11.36
CA SER A 131 -24.05 -11.50 9.99
C SER A 131 -22.57 -11.59 9.64
N LYS A 132 -22.28 -11.70 8.35
CA LYS A 132 -20.92 -11.58 7.81
C LYS A 132 -20.68 -10.16 7.37
N TYR A 133 -19.48 -9.61 7.54
CA TYR A 133 -19.19 -8.24 7.11
C TYR A 133 -17.71 -8.07 6.76
N ILE A 134 -17.42 -7.08 5.94
CA ILE A 134 -16.05 -6.72 5.58
C ILE A 134 -15.42 -5.95 6.75
N SER A 135 -14.29 -6.44 7.26
CA SER A 135 -13.45 -5.75 8.24
C SER A 135 -12.06 -5.51 7.64
N PHE A 136 -11.62 -4.26 7.66
CA PHE A 136 -10.33 -3.84 7.11
C PHE A 136 -9.20 -4.05 8.12
N LYS A 137 -8.06 -4.55 7.66
CA LYS A 137 -6.91 -4.92 8.52
C LYS A 137 -5.76 -3.95 8.40
N ASP A 138 -5.29 -3.74 7.18
CA ASP A 138 -4.14 -2.90 6.88
C ASP A 138 -4.41 -2.04 5.64
N ALA A 139 -3.73 -0.90 5.58
CA ALA A 139 -3.76 -0.06 4.41
C ALA A 139 -2.37 0.51 4.14
N ARG A 140 -1.94 0.42 2.87
CA ARG A 140 -0.64 0.92 2.43
C ARG A 140 -0.83 1.92 1.31
N VAL A 141 -0.16 3.07 1.44
CA VAL A 141 -0.18 4.16 0.46
C VAL A 141 1.19 4.27 -0.16
N PHE A 142 1.29 3.91 -1.44
CA PHE A 142 2.48 4.14 -2.24
C PHE A 142 2.35 5.51 -2.86
N TYR A 143 3.24 6.43 -2.53
CA TYR A 143 3.32 7.73 -3.17
C TYR A 143 4.61 7.80 -4.00
N PHE A 144 4.56 8.56 -5.08
CA PHE A 144 5.62 8.60 -6.08
C PHE A 144 6.09 10.03 -6.29
N ASP A 145 7.40 10.18 -6.41
CA ASP A 145 8.03 11.44 -6.80
C ASP A 145 8.19 11.53 -8.32
N LEU A 146 8.35 12.75 -8.82
CA LEU A 146 8.68 12.98 -10.22
C LEU A 146 10.09 12.46 -10.51
N GLU A 147 10.20 11.37 -11.27
CA GLU A 147 11.51 10.80 -11.64
C GLU A 147 12.20 11.59 -12.75
N GLY A 148 11.45 12.25 -13.62
CA GLY A 148 12.02 13.01 -14.73
C GLY A 148 10.98 13.66 -15.63
N ILE A 149 11.47 14.50 -16.55
CA ILE A 149 10.65 15.19 -17.54
C ILE A 149 11.20 14.85 -18.92
N VAL A 150 10.36 14.24 -19.76
CA VAL A 150 10.67 14.01 -21.17
C VAL A 150 9.97 15.09 -21.98
N ARG A 151 10.75 15.97 -22.62
CA ARG A 151 10.22 16.94 -23.57
C ARG A 151 10.07 16.27 -24.93
N ILE A 152 8.85 16.23 -25.45
CA ILE A 152 8.57 15.76 -26.80
C ILE A 152 8.38 16.99 -27.68
N ASP A 153 9.21 17.12 -28.71
CA ASP A 153 9.03 18.15 -29.74
C ASP A 153 8.07 17.63 -30.82
N LEU A 154 6.90 18.25 -30.93
CA LEU A 154 5.86 17.88 -31.89
C LEU A 154 5.97 18.67 -33.20
N ALA A 155 6.97 19.55 -33.36
CA ALA A 155 7.13 20.40 -34.54
C ALA A 155 7.79 19.69 -35.74
N THR A 156 7.78 18.36 -35.79
CA THR A 156 8.23 17.61 -36.96
C THR A 156 7.10 17.47 -37.98
N LYS A 157 7.32 18.06 -39.15
CA LYS A 157 6.55 17.86 -40.39
C LYS A 157 6.64 16.41 -40.87
#